data_AF-A0A918WCQ1-F1
#
_entry.id   AF-A0A918WCQ1-F1
#
_cell.length_a   1.000
_cell.length_b   1.000
_cell.length_c   1.000
_cell.angle_alpha   90.00
_cell.angle_beta   90.00
_cell.angle_gamma   90.00
#
_symmetry.space_group_name_H-M   'P 1'
#
loop_
_entity.id
_entity.type
_entity.pdbx_description
1 polymer ?
#
loop_
_entity_poly.entity_id
_entity_poly.type
_entity_poly.pdbx_seq_one_letter_code
_entity_poly.pdbx_strand_id
1 'polypeptide(L)'
;MVRVDMARHVAAAIDYYAAHDYGAVSGHAVDERTVGRPAAVEDPLPEVFEGLSVPVRTAASLLGLSPWAVAHLIERGELRSERGGQYRYVTLTSIFSYRRLTR
;
A
#
# COMPACT_ATOMS: atom_id res chain seq x y z
N MET A 1 -14.60 19.06 15.75
CA MET A 1 -14.84 18.69 14.34
C MET A 1 -13.62 19.16 13.56
N VAL A 2 -12.57 18.35 13.53
CA VAL A 2 -11.28 18.72 12.92
C VAL A 2 -11.46 18.59 11.41
N ARG A 3 -11.47 19.72 10.69
CA ARG A 3 -11.34 19.69 9.23
C ARG A 3 -9.92 19.27 8.92
N VAL A 4 -9.76 17.99 8.63
CA VAL A 4 -8.52 17.42 8.12
C VAL A 4 -8.25 18.10 6.77
N ASP A 5 -7.18 18.88 6.71
CA ASP A 5 -6.82 19.64 5.53
C ASP A 5 -6.34 18.67 4.43
N MET A 6 -7.20 18.46 3.44
CA MET A 6 -6.97 17.50 2.35
C MET A 6 -5.71 17.84 1.54
N ALA A 7 -5.38 19.13 1.39
CA ALA A 7 -4.20 19.57 0.65
C ALA A 7 -2.92 19.16 1.37
N ARG A 8 -2.89 19.29 2.70
CA ARG A 8 -1.77 18.83 3.53
C ARG A 8 -1.58 17.31 3.49
N HIS A 9 -2.66 16.55 3.36
CA HIS A 9 -2.61 15.09 3.24
C HIS A 9 -2.05 14.64 1.90
N VAL A 10 -2.47 15.28 0.81
CA VAL A 10 -1.96 15.01 -0.52
C VAL A 10 -0.48 15.36 -0.61
N ALA A 11 -0.05 16.48 -0.05
CA ALA A 11 1.37 16.85 0.00
C ALA A 11 2.21 15.83 0.78
N ALA A 12 1.74 15.40 1.96
CA ALA A 12 2.43 14.38 2.75
C ALA A 12 2.51 13.02 2.04
N ALA A 13 1.46 12.64 1.29
CA ALA A 13 1.49 11.44 0.47
C ALA A 13 2.51 11.57 -0.67
N ILE A 14 2.53 12.72 -1.37
CA ILE A 14 3.52 12.99 -2.44
C ILE A 14 4.95 12.94 -1.89
N ASP A 15 5.22 13.58 -0.77
CA ASP A 15 6.54 13.56 -0.12
C ASP A 15 6.93 12.15 0.35
N TYR A 16 5.97 11.36 0.85
CA TYR A 16 6.20 9.95 1.19
C TYR A 16 6.60 9.12 -0.04
N TYR A 17 5.90 9.30 -1.18
CA TYR A 17 6.25 8.63 -2.43
C TYR A 17 7.58 9.10 -3.01
N ALA A 18 7.90 10.40 -2.89
CA ALA A 18 9.17 10.98 -3.34
C ALA A 18 10.36 10.50 -2.48
N ALA A 19 10.17 10.41 -1.16
CA ALA A 19 11.20 9.94 -0.23
C ALA A 19 11.46 8.43 -0.34
N HIS A 20 10.51 7.66 -0.87
CA HIS A 20 10.59 6.20 -0.97
C HIS A 20 10.78 5.66 -2.40
N ASP A 21 11.10 6.53 -3.37
CA ASP A 21 11.42 6.20 -4.77
C ASP A 21 10.69 4.97 -5.32
N TYR A 22 9.36 5.02 -5.26
CA TYR A 22 8.50 3.97 -5.86
C TYR A 22 8.28 4.20 -7.37
N GLY A 23 8.97 5.20 -7.97
CA GLY A 23 8.76 5.65 -9.34
C GLY A 23 9.65 4.98 -10.40
N ALA A 24 10.67 4.21 -10.01
CA ALA A 24 11.58 3.58 -10.96
C ALA A 24 11.55 2.05 -10.86
N VAL A 25 10.57 1.41 -11.51
CA VAL A 25 10.71 -0.01 -11.87
C VAL A 25 10.84 -0.14 -13.38
N SER A 26 12.05 0.19 -13.84
CA SER A 26 12.61 -0.31 -15.09
C SER A 26 14.01 -0.80 -14.74
N GLY A 27 14.23 -2.13 -14.80
CA GLY A 27 15.59 -2.69 -14.68
C GLY A 27 15.67 -3.92 -13.81
N HIS A 28 15.70 -5.07 -14.47
CA HIS A 28 16.08 -6.37 -13.94
C HIS A 28 17.55 -6.34 -13.46
N ALA A 29 17.80 -6.70 -12.19
CA ALA A 29 19.02 -7.42 -11.76
C ALA A 29 18.84 -7.91 -10.31
N VAL A 30 18.97 -9.21 -10.13
CA VAL A 30 19.12 -9.86 -8.82
C VAL A 30 20.58 -9.69 -8.42
N ASP A 31 20.85 -9.21 -7.21
CA ASP A 31 22.06 -9.64 -6.50
C ASP A 31 21.85 -9.63 -4.98
N GLU A 32 22.14 -10.77 -4.38
CA GLU A 32 22.10 -11.03 -2.95
C GLU A 32 23.44 -10.61 -2.33
N ARG A 33 23.40 -9.65 -1.41
CA ARG A 33 24.18 -9.56 -0.15
C ARG A 33 24.31 -8.10 0.26
N THR A 34 23.86 -7.77 1.47
CA THR A 34 24.61 -6.99 2.47
C THR A 34 23.71 -6.63 3.65
N VAL A 35 23.97 -7.32 4.77
CA VAL A 35 24.10 -6.82 6.15
C VAL A 35 22.87 -6.18 6.82
N GLY A 36 22.35 -6.92 7.81
CA GLY A 36 21.94 -6.45 9.14
C GLY A 36 21.16 -5.14 9.22
N ARG A 37 19.82 -5.24 9.21
CA ARG A 37 18.94 -4.15 9.64
C ARG A 37 18.21 -4.56 10.92
N PRO A 38 18.30 -3.77 12.01
CA PRO A 38 17.70 -4.13 13.29
C PRO A 38 16.17 -4.20 13.13
N ALA A 39 15.55 -5.11 13.91
CA ALA A 39 14.12 -5.37 13.97
C ALA A 39 13.34 -4.06 13.87
N ALA A 40 12.63 -3.89 12.75
CA ALA A 40 11.87 -2.69 12.47
C ALA A 40 10.79 -2.56 13.53
N VAL A 41 10.99 -1.60 14.43
CA VAL A 41 9.92 -0.99 15.21
C VAL A 41 8.77 -0.78 14.24
N GLU A 42 7.61 -1.36 14.57
CA GLU A 42 6.44 -1.31 13.74
C GLU A 42 5.93 0.14 13.69
N ASP A 43 6.56 0.99 12.87
CA ASP A 43 6.08 2.36 12.66
C ASP A 43 4.60 2.29 12.30
N PRO A 44 3.70 2.91 13.07
CA PRO A 44 2.28 2.89 12.77
C PRO A 44 2.09 3.48 11.37
N LEU A 45 1.20 2.85 10.59
CA LEU A 45 0.88 3.35 9.26
C LEU A 45 0.41 4.80 9.39
N PRO A 46 0.97 5.73 8.58
CA PRO A 46 0.57 7.12 8.62
C PRO A 46 -0.95 7.27 8.49
N GLU A 47 -1.57 8.06 9.37
CA GLU A 47 -3.01 8.36 9.34
C GLU A 47 -3.46 8.91 7.98
N VAL A 48 -2.54 9.46 7.18
CA VAL A 48 -2.84 9.98 5.85
C VAL A 48 -3.40 8.94 4.87
N PHE A 49 -3.20 7.66 5.15
CA PHE A 49 -3.74 6.56 4.34
C PHE A 49 -5.15 6.13 4.78
N GLU A 50 -5.65 6.64 5.90
CA GLU A 50 -7.00 6.36 6.36
C GLU A 50 -8.04 6.96 5.40
N GLY A 51 -9.03 6.17 5.03
CA GLY A 51 -10.06 6.56 4.06
C GLY A 51 -9.61 6.57 2.59
N LEU A 52 -8.34 6.27 2.30
CA LEU A 52 -7.86 6.12 0.92
C LEU A 52 -7.97 4.67 0.46
N SER A 53 -8.61 4.49 -0.70
CA SER A 53 -8.77 3.19 -1.34
C SER A 53 -8.43 3.26 -2.83
N VAL A 54 -7.94 2.15 -3.36
CA VAL A 54 -7.52 2.04 -4.76
C VAL A 54 -8.20 0.85 -5.45
N PRO A 55 -8.46 0.91 -6.77
CA PRO A 55 -9.02 -0.23 -7.49
C PRO A 55 -8.18 -1.50 -7.33
N VAL A 56 -8.82 -2.67 -7.39
CA VAL A 56 -8.14 -3.99 -7.28
C VAL A 56 -6.93 -4.11 -8.22
N ARG A 57 -7.02 -3.59 -9.46
CA ARG A 57 -5.89 -3.63 -10.40
C ARG A 57 -4.69 -2.84 -9.88
N THR A 58 -4.91 -1.66 -9.33
CA THR A 58 -3.84 -0.83 -8.75
C THR A 58 -3.25 -1.49 -7.52
N ALA A 59 -4.09 -2.07 -6.64
CA ALA A 59 -3.63 -2.84 -5.50
C ALA A 59 -2.75 -4.04 -5.91
N ALA A 60 -3.13 -4.73 -6.99
CA ALA A 60 -2.36 -5.84 -7.56
C ALA A 60 -0.96 -5.40 -8.00
N SER A 61 -0.85 -4.26 -8.70
CA SER A 61 0.44 -3.68 -9.06
C SER A 61 1.29 -3.31 -7.84
N LEU A 62 0.69 -2.74 -6.79
CA LEU A 62 1.40 -2.36 -5.56
C LEU A 62 1.90 -3.55 -4.76
N LEU A 63 1.16 -4.66 -4.78
CA LEU A 63 1.51 -5.91 -4.10
C LEU A 63 2.39 -6.84 -4.95
N GLY A 64 2.59 -6.55 -6.24
CA GLY A 64 3.26 -7.46 -7.17
C GLY A 64 2.49 -8.77 -7.39
N LEU A 65 1.16 -8.74 -7.23
CA LEU A 65 0.27 -9.91 -7.35
C LEU A 65 -0.61 -9.80 -8.59
N SER A 66 -1.26 -10.91 -8.96
CA SER A 66 -2.33 -10.85 -9.97
C SER A 66 -3.61 -10.24 -9.38
N PRO A 67 -4.44 -9.56 -10.20
CA PRO A 67 -5.74 -9.06 -9.74
C PRO A 67 -6.65 -10.16 -9.17
N TRP A 68 -6.52 -11.38 -9.68
CA TRP A 68 -7.22 -12.55 -9.17
C TRP A 68 -6.75 -12.93 -7.76
N ALA A 69 -5.44 -12.93 -7.51
CA ALA A 69 -4.89 -13.19 -6.18
C ALA A 69 -5.35 -12.14 -5.17
N VAL A 70 -5.38 -10.86 -5.55
CA VAL A 70 -5.91 -9.79 -4.70
C VAL A 70 -7.41 -10.00 -4.41
N ALA A 71 -8.22 -10.38 -5.41
CA ALA A 71 -9.62 -10.70 -5.19
C ALA A 71 -9.79 -11.86 -4.20
N HIS A 72 -8.94 -12.89 -4.30
CA HIS A 72 -8.93 -14.02 -3.40
C HIS A 72 -8.53 -13.64 -1.96
N LEU A 73 -7.55 -12.73 -1.78
CA LEU A 73 -7.16 -12.21 -0.46
C LEU A 73 -8.28 -11.39 0.20
N ILE A 74 -9.04 -10.64 -0.60
CA ILE A 74 -10.23 -9.93 -0.13
C ILE A 74 -11.30 -10.93 0.36
N GLU A 75 -11.55 -12.00 -0.41
CA GLU A 75 -12.52 -13.04 -0.05
C GLU A 75 -12.13 -13.79 1.22
N ARG A 76 -10.82 -13.97 1.45
CA ARG A 76 -10.26 -14.54 2.68
C ARG A 76 -10.24 -13.57 3.87
N GLY A 77 -10.59 -12.31 3.66
CA GLY A 77 -10.56 -11.28 4.70
C GLY A 77 -9.17 -10.77 5.07
N GLU A 78 -8.13 -11.13 4.29
CA GLU A 78 -6.75 -10.68 4.51
C GLU A 78 -6.53 -9.26 3.99
N LEU A 79 -7.36 -8.83 3.03
CA LEU A 79 -7.40 -7.46 2.55
C LEU A 79 -8.77 -6.83 2.81
N ARG A 80 -8.77 -5.66 3.45
CA ARG A 80 -9.98 -4.85 3.60
C ARG A 80 -10.31 -4.15 2.29
N SER A 81 -11.58 -4.29 1.90
CA SER A 81 -12.10 -3.68 0.68
C SER A 81 -13.42 -2.99 0.92
N GLU A 82 -13.67 -1.96 0.13
CA GLU A 82 -14.91 -1.21 0.06
C GLU A 82 -15.53 -1.37 -1.32
N ARG A 83 -16.86 -1.31 -1.41
CA ARG A 83 -17.58 -1.35 -2.69
C ARG A 83 -18.00 0.05 -3.10
N GLY A 84 -17.61 0.44 -4.31
CA GLY A 84 -18.11 1.62 -5.01
C GLY A 84 -18.88 1.17 -6.25
N GLY A 85 -20.19 0.99 -6.12
CA GLY A 85 -21.03 0.44 -7.19
C GLY A 85 -20.59 -0.99 -7.59
N GLN A 86 -20.28 -1.18 -8.86
CA GLN A 86 -19.82 -2.47 -9.41
C GLN A 86 -18.33 -2.75 -9.16
N TYR A 87 -17.59 -1.78 -8.65
CA TYR A 87 -16.15 -1.88 -8.45
C TYR A 87 -15.80 -2.14 -6.98
N ARG A 88 -14.74 -2.93 -6.76
CA ARG A 88 -14.11 -3.12 -5.45
C ARG A 88 -12.85 -2.28 -5.35
N TYR A 89 -12.68 -1.65 -4.20
CA TYR A 89 -11.52 -0.83 -3.86
C TYR A 89 -10.88 -1.41 -2.61
N VAL A 90 -9.56 -1.50 -2.58
CA VAL A 90 -8.79 -2.02 -1.44
C VAL A 90 -8.21 -0.84 -0.69
N THR A 91 -8.33 -0.85 0.64
CA THR A 91 -7.79 0.27 1.45
C THR A 91 -6.27 0.25 1.43
N LEU A 92 -5.64 1.42 1.33
CA LEU A 92 -4.18 1.53 1.32
C LEU A 92 -3.59 1.00 2.63
N THR A 93 -4.24 1.27 3.76
CA THR A 93 -3.85 0.72 5.07
C THR A 93 -3.76 -0.80 5.05
N SER A 94 -4.72 -1.49 4.43
CA SER A 94 -4.71 -2.94 4.36
C SER A 94 -3.62 -3.48 3.44
N ILE A 95 -3.35 -2.81 2.32
CA ILE A 95 -2.27 -3.18 1.38
C ILE A 95 -0.92 -3.10 2.08
N PHE A 96 -0.64 -1.99 2.76
CA PHE A 96 0.64 -1.82 3.44
C PHE A 96 0.79 -2.73 4.65
N SER A 97 -0.28 -2.98 5.42
CA SER A 97 -0.27 -3.98 6.50
C SER A 97 0.04 -5.37 5.97
N TYR A 98 -0.61 -5.78 4.87
CA TYR A 98 -0.37 -7.09 4.24
C TYR A 98 1.09 -7.23 3.77
N ARG A 99 1.63 -6.19 3.15
CA ARG A 99 3.03 -6.19 2.67
C ARG A 99 4.05 -6.24 3.81
N ARG A 100 3.73 -5.71 5.00
CA ARG A 100 4.58 -5.84 6.19
C ARG A 100 4.56 -7.25 6.76
N LEU A 101 3.40 -7.90 6.77
CA LEU A 101 3.26 -9.27 7.28
C LEU A 101 3.91 -10.32 6.39
N THR A 102 4.07 -10.03 5.10
CA THR A 102 4.58 -10.96 4.09
C THR A 102 6.06 -10.76 3.75
N ARG A 103 6.75 -9.83 4.42
CA ARG A 103 8.17 -9.50 4.21
C ARG A 103 8.99 -9.81 5.46
#